data_AF-A0A6N7BC80-F1
#
_entry.id   AF-A0A6N7BC80-F1
#
_cell.length_a   1.000
_cell.length_b   1.000
_cell.length_c   1.000
_cell.angle_alpha   90.00
_cell.angle_beta   90.00
_cell.angle_gamma   90.00
#
_symmetry.space_group_name_H-M   'P 1'
#
loop_
_entity.id
_entity.type
_entity.pdbx_description
1 polymer ?
#
loop_
_entity_poly.entity_id
_entity_poly.type
_entity_poly.pdbx_seq_one_letter_code
_entity_poly.pdbx_strand_id
1 'polypeptide(L)'
;MKKITLILLFLLGIITSAQTDTLIVPLKSIDSTIVQDVKYATANNFTKQVLYPSAKVFLRKVAAEHLAQANEFLKKNHNVRIKIFDGFRPLFVQKIMWQILPDDRYVADPAKGSRHNRGAAVDVTLIDGDGKELDMGTPYDDFTERASFASKDVSEKAYLNRKLLRETMIQFGFDPMETEWWHFDFKDWNKFGILDTGIN
;
A
#
# COMPACT_ATOMS: atom_id res chain seq x y z
N MET A 1 48.04 27.71 -35.16
CA MET A 1 46.80 28.26 -34.57
C MET A 1 45.85 27.10 -34.26
N LYS A 2 45.82 26.61 -33.02
CA LYS A 2 44.94 25.50 -32.61
C LYS A 2 43.61 26.09 -32.10
N LYS A 3 42.49 25.74 -32.73
CA LYS A 3 41.15 26.15 -32.31
C LYS A 3 40.76 25.31 -31.08
N ILE A 4 40.48 25.98 -29.96
CA ILE A 4 39.92 25.37 -28.75
C ILE A 4 38.39 25.42 -28.92
N THR A 5 37.77 24.25 -29.02
CA THR A 5 36.30 24.12 -29.03
C THR A 5 35.82 24.01 -27.59
N LEU A 6 35.11 25.02 -27.10
CA LEU A 6 34.51 25.05 -25.78
C LEU A 6 33.19 24.25 -25.83
N ILE A 7 33.16 23.07 -25.23
CA ILE A 7 31.93 22.27 -25.07
C ILE A 7 31.19 22.83 -23.85
N LEU A 8 30.07 23.51 -24.09
CA LEU A 8 29.14 23.92 -23.04
C LEU A 8 28.37 22.67 -22.56
N LEU A 9 28.72 22.15 -21.37
CA LEU A 9 27.86 21.18 -20.69
C LEU A 9 26.65 21.92 -20.12
N PHE A 10 25.48 21.74 -20.74
CA PHE A 10 24.21 22.07 -20.12
C PHE A 10 23.93 21.06 -19.00
N LEU A 11 24.10 21.48 -17.75
CA LEU A 11 23.50 20.80 -16.60
C LEU A 11 22.00 21.04 -16.66
N LEU A 12 21.27 20.06 -17.20
CA LEU A 12 19.81 19.99 -17.04
C LEU A 12 19.54 19.74 -15.56
N GLY A 13 19.22 20.80 -14.80
CA GLY A 13 18.76 20.67 -13.44
C GLY A 13 17.51 19.81 -13.41
N ILE A 14 17.55 18.71 -12.66
CA ILE A 14 16.37 17.90 -12.38
C ILE A 14 15.47 18.75 -11.48
N ILE A 15 14.54 19.47 -12.08
CA ILE A 15 13.44 20.10 -11.35
C ILE A 15 12.59 18.93 -10.84
N THR A 16 12.70 18.62 -9.55
CA THR A 16 11.78 17.73 -8.87
C THR A 16 10.42 18.42 -8.79
N SER A 17 9.56 18.20 -9.80
CA SER A 17 8.17 18.63 -9.70
C SER A 17 7.50 17.86 -8.55
N ALA A 18 6.85 18.59 -7.64
CA ALA A 18 5.92 17.99 -6.71
C ALA A 18 4.84 17.25 -7.51
N GLN A 19 4.48 16.04 -7.06
CA GLN A 19 3.43 15.26 -7.70
C GLN A 19 2.11 16.03 -7.61
N THR A 20 1.46 16.25 -8.75
CA THR A 20 0.26 17.12 -8.86
C THR A 20 -1.03 16.43 -8.45
N ASP A 21 -1.01 15.12 -8.19
CA ASP A 21 -2.20 14.38 -7.74
C ASP A 21 -2.53 14.71 -6.27
N THR A 22 -3.51 15.62 -6.12
CA THR A 22 -4.09 15.99 -4.83
C THR A 22 -5.35 15.20 -4.51
N LEU A 23 -5.85 14.36 -5.43
CA LEU A 23 -7.16 13.73 -5.30
C LEU A 23 -7.05 12.42 -4.54
N ILE A 24 -7.82 12.31 -3.47
CA ILE A 24 -8.15 11.03 -2.83
C ILE A 24 -9.50 10.60 -3.38
N VAL A 25 -9.61 9.38 -3.90
CA VAL A 25 -10.83 8.84 -4.51
C VAL A 25 -11.23 7.51 -3.88
N PRO A 26 -12.54 7.17 -3.83
CA PRO A 26 -12.97 5.83 -3.46
C PRO A 26 -12.40 4.81 -4.45
N LEU A 27 -11.72 3.76 -3.98
CA LEU A 27 -11.13 2.75 -4.87
C LEU A 27 -12.18 2.11 -5.79
N LYS A 28 -13.40 1.93 -5.29
CA LYS A 28 -14.52 1.32 -6.04
C LYS A 28 -14.93 2.13 -7.27
N SER A 29 -14.64 3.43 -7.32
CA SER A 29 -14.91 4.25 -8.52
C SER A 29 -13.86 4.06 -9.62
N ILE A 30 -12.70 3.46 -9.29
CA ILE A 30 -11.64 3.14 -10.25
C ILE A 30 -11.71 1.66 -10.65
N ASP A 31 -11.80 0.76 -9.67
CA ASP A 31 -11.98 -0.68 -9.91
C ASP A 31 -12.94 -1.27 -8.87
N SER A 32 -14.15 -1.61 -9.32
CA SER A 32 -15.18 -2.20 -8.48
C SER A 32 -15.00 -3.70 -8.23
N THR A 33 -14.02 -4.32 -8.89
CA THR A 33 -13.76 -5.77 -8.82
C THR A 33 -12.73 -6.14 -7.74
N ILE A 34 -12.01 -5.15 -7.19
CA ILE A 34 -11.16 -5.31 -6.01
C ILE A 34 -12.06 -5.46 -4.78
N VAL A 35 -11.89 -6.56 -4.05
CA VAL A 35 -12.68 -6.83 -2.85
C VAL A 35 -12.15 -5.99 -1.69
N GLN A 36 -13.04 -5.31 -0.97
CA GLN A 36 -12.68 -4.45 0.16
C GLN A 36 -13.16 -5.10 1.46
N ASP A 37 -12.21 -5.41 2.34
CA ASP A 37 -12.45 -5.92 3.70
C ASP A 37 -11.74 -5.00 4.68
N VAL A 38 -12.33 -3.81 4.83
CA VAL A 38 -11.72 -2.68 5.52
C VAL A 38 -11.65 -2.98 7.02
N LYS A 39 -10.51 -3.50 7.49
CA LYS A 39 -10.38 -4.08 8.83
C LYS A 39 -10.69 -3.06 9.93
N TYR A 40 -10.25 -1.82 9.74
CA TYR A 40 -10.45 -0.73 10.69
C TYR A 40 -11.87 -0.14 10.68
N ALA A 41 -12.75 -0.56 9.76
CA ALA A 41 -14.20 -0.29 9.81
C ALA A 41 -14.97 -1.32 10.66
N THR A 42 -14.27 -2.28 11.28
CA THR A 42 -14.82 -3.30 12.17
C THR A 42 -13.97 -3.40 13.44
N ALA A 43 -14.40 -4.13 14.47
CA ALA A 43 -13.55 -4.45 15.62
C ALA A 43 -12.54 -5.59 15.35
N ASN A 44 -12.56 -6.18 14.15
CA ASN A 44 -11.64 -7.26 13.75
C ASN A 44 -10.31 -6.70 13.22
N ASN A 45 -9.59 -6.02 14.10
CA ASN A 45 -8.24 -5.50 13.88
C ASN A 45 -7.45 -5.52 15.19
N PHE A 46 -6.19 -5.13 15.17
CA PHE A 46 -5.33 -5.19 16.36
C PHE A 46 -5.79 -4.27 17.51
N THR A 47 -6.48 -3.16 17.21
CA THR A 47 -6.97 -2.21 18.23
C THR A 47 -8.24 -2.67 18.95
N LYS A 48 -8.96 -3.65 18.38
CA LYS A 48 -10.30 -4.10 18.83
C LYS A 48 -11.36 -3.00 18.86
N GLN A 49 -11.15 -1.91 18.12
CA GLN A 49 -12.06 -0.78 18.01
C GLN A 49 -12.46 -0.55 16.55
N VAL A 50 -13.62 0.07 16.33
CA VAL A 50 -14.02 0.59 15.02
C VAL A 50 -13.43 1.99 14.88
N LEU A 51 -12.50 2.17 13.95
CA LEU A 51 -11.77 3.42 13.75
C LEU A 51 -12.25 4.18 12.50
N TYR A 52 -12.77 3.47 11.50
CA TYR A 52 -13.28 4.06 10.26
C TYR A 52 -14.81 4.12 10.29
N PRO A 53 -15.42 5.23 9.82
CA PRO A 53 -16.87 5.38 9.81
C PRO A 53 -17.56 4.60 8.68
N SER A 54 -16.81 4.08 7.70
CA SER A 54 -17.35 3.26 6.61
C SER A 54 -16.36 2.23 6.11
N ALA A 55 -16.87 1.13 5.52
CA ALA A 55 -16.08 0.08 4.89
C ALA A 55 -15.73 0.42 3.43
N LYS A 56 -15.22 1.64 3.21
CA LYS A 56 -14.74 2.11 1.91
C LYS A 56 -13.24 2.35 1.99
N VAL A 57 -12.51 1.90 0.97
CA VAL A 57 -11.10 2.23 0.78
C VAL A 57 -10.97 3.44 -0.12
N PHE A 58 -10.09 4.36 0.28
CA PHE A 58 -9.72 5.54 -0.47
C PHE A 58 -8.23 5.53 -0.75
N LEU A 59 -7.81 6.04 -1.90
CA LEU A 59 -6.40 6.14 -2.29
C LEU A 59 -6.17 7.42 -3.09
N ARG A 60 -4.90 7.83 -3.24
CA ARG A 60 -4.53 8.75 -4.31
C ARG A 60 -5.00 8.19 -5.64
N LYS A 61 -5.56 9.03 -6.51
CA LYS A 61 -6.13 8.58 -7.78
C LYS A 61 -5.10 7.78 -8.60
N VAL A 62 -3.85 8.27 -8.67
CA VAL A 62 -2.77 7.56 -9.37
C VAL A 62 -2.46 6.19 -8.76
N ALA A 63 -2.46 6.08 -7.43
CA ALA A 63 -2.23 4.81 -6.76
C ALA A 63 -3.39 3.83 -7.00
N ALA A 64 -4.64 4.31 -6.99
CA ALA A 64 -5.82 3.51 -7.30
C ALA A 64 -5.79 2.97 -8.74
N GLU A 65 -5.38 3.79 -9.71
CA GLU A 65 -5.27 3.37 -11.11
C GLU A 65 -4.21 2.29 -11.31
N HIS A 66 -3.05 2.43 -10.65
CA HIS A 66 -2.00 1.42 -10.69
C HIS A 66 -2.41 0.12 -9.98
N LEU A 67 -3.12 0.21 -8.86
CA LEU A 67 -3.67 -0.96 -8.17
C LEU A 67 -4.71 -1.68 -9.05
N ALA A 68 -5.55 -0.94 -9.77
CA ALA A 68 -6.50 -1.51 -10.74
C ALA A 68 -5.78 -2.24 -11.88
N GLN A 69 -4.69 -1.69 -12.39
CA GLN A 69 -3.86 -2.36 -13.40
C GLN A 69 -3.22 -3.65 -12.88
N ALA A 70 -2.72 -3.66 -11.64
CA ALA A 70 -2.21 -4.86 -10.97
C ALA A 70 -3.30 -5.92 -10.83
N ASN A 71 -4.50 -5.53 -10.39
CA ASN A 71 -5.65 -6.44 -10.27
C ASN A 71 -6.08 -7.01 -11.62
N GLU A 72 -6.14 -6.19 -12.69
CA GLU A 72 -6.40 -6.65 -14.06
C GLU A 72 -5.36 -7.66 -14.55
N PHE A 73 -4.07 -7.43 -14.26
CA PHE A 73 -3.01 -8.36 -14.61
C PHE A 73 -3.18 -9.70 -13.90
N LEU A 74 -3.47 -9.70 -12.59
CA LEU A 74 -3.69 -10.91 -11.79
C LEU A 74 -4.89 -11.72 -12.30
N LYS A 75 -6.00 -11.04 -12.64
CA LYS A 75 -7.18 -11.69 -13.22
C LYS A 75 -6.85 -12.42 -14.50
N LYS A 76 -6.15 -11.75 -15.42
CA LYS A 76 -5.87 -12.27 -16.76
C LYS A 76 -4.84 -13.40 -16.77
N ASN A 77 -3.81 -13.29 -15.94
CA ASN A 77 -2.65 -14.19 -16.03
C ASN A 77 -2.63 -15.28 -14.97
N HIS A 78 -3.35 -15.10 -13.86
CA HIS A 78 -3.25 -15.98 -12.70
C HIS A 78 -4.60 -16.45 -12.16
N ASN A 79 -5.73 -15.96 -12.70
CA ASN A 79 -7.08 -16.26 -12.20
C ASN A 79 -7.26 -15.96 -10.69
N VAL A 80 -6.60 -14.90 -10.22
CA VAL A 80 -6.71 -14.39 -8.84
C VAL A 80 -6.99 -12.89 -8.87
N ARG A 81 -7.47 -12.34 -7.76
CA ARG A 81 -7.80 -10.91 -7.60
C ARG A 81 -7.21 -10.33 -6.34
N ILE A 82 -7.07 -9.02 -6.32
CA ILE A 82 -6.68 -8.28 -5.12
C ILE A 82 -7.88 -8.18 -4.17
N LYS A 83 -7.60 -8.42 -2.89
CA LYS A 83 -8.43 -8.02 -1.76
C LYS A 83 -7.63 -7.01 -0.92
N ILE A 84 -8.26 -5.91 -0.54
CA ILE A 84 -7.61 -4.82 0.20
C ILE A 84 -8.19 -4.70 1.62
N PHE A 85 -7.30 -4.50 2.59
CA PHE A 85 -7.58 -4.36 4.02
C PHE A 85 -7.51 -2.90 4.49
N ASP A 86 -6.56 -2.13 3.97
CA ASP A 86 -6.40 -0.71 4.27
C ASP A 86 -5.81 0.07 3.09
N GLY A 87 -6.06 1.38 3.09
CA GLY A 87 -5.54 2.33 2.10
C GLY A 87 -5.23 3.66 2.78
N PHE A 88 -5.89 4.74 2.35
CA PHE A 88 -5.80 6.02 3.06
C PHE A 88 -6.31 5.88 4.49
N ARG A 89 -5.46 6.28 5.45
CA ARG A 89 -5.76 6.35 6.89
C ARG A 89 -5.59 7.79 7.35
N PRO A 90 -6.59 8.48 7.89
CA PRO A 90 -6.41 9.83 8.42
C PRO A 90 -5.38 9.86 9.56
N LEU A 91 -4.64 10.96 9.68
CA LEU A 91 -3.63 11.11 10.73
C LEU A 91 -4.23 10.98 12.14
N PHE A 92 -5.47 11.41 12.39
CA PHE A 92 -6.13 11.19 13.69
C PHE A 92 -6.30 9.71 14.03
N VAL A 93 -6.56 8.84 13.04
CA VAL A 93 -6.62 7.39 13.27
C VAL A 93 -5.23 6.85 13.61
N GLN A 94 -4.19 7.33 12.93
CA GLN A 94 -2.81 6.97 13.25
C GLN A 94 -2.45 7.35 14.70
N LYS A 95 -2.90 8.51 15.18
CA LYS A 95 -2.71 8.94 16.58
C LYS A 95 -3.43 8.00 17.56
N ILE A 96 -4.64 7.55 17.24
CA ILE A 96 -5.38 6.57 18.06
C ILE A 96 -4.63 5.24 18.10
N MET A 97 -4.18 4.73 16.95
CA MET A 97 -3.39 3.50 16.86
C MET A 97 -2.10 3.59 17.70
N TRP A 98 -1.39 4.71 17.60
CA TRP A 98 -0.15 4.96 18.35
C TRP A 98 -0.37 5.01 19.86
N GLN A 99 -1.51 5.55 20.33
CA GLN A 99 -1.85 5.52 21.75
C GLN A 99 -2.04 4.10 22.29
N ILE A 100 -2.45 3.16 21.42
CA ILE A 100 -2.69 1.75 21.78
C ILE A 100 -1.38 0.94 21.68
N LEU A 101 -0.60 1.16 20.62
CA LEU A 101 0.68 0.49 20.38
C LEU A 101 1.74 1.52 19.93
N PRO A 102 2.45 2.17 20.88
CA PRO A 102 3.47 3.18 20.58
C PRO A 102 4.81 2.52 20.21
N ASP A 103 4.82 1.80 19.10
CA ASP A 103 5.97 1.05 18.62
C ASP A 103 6.16 1.28 17.11
N ASP A 104 7.16 2.09 16.76
CA ASP A 104 7.44 2.53 15.37
C ASP A 104 7.86 1.35 14.45
N ARG A 105 8.03 0.15 15.00
CA ARG A 105 8.19 -1.09 14.22
C ARG A 105 6.90 -1.57 13.58
N TYR A 106 5.75 -1.23 14.16
CA TYR A 106 4.42 -1.76 13.77
C TYR A 106 3.40 -0.65 13.49
N VAL A 107 3.50 0.46 14.20
CA VAL A 107 2.61 1.61 14.06
C VAL A 107 3.48 2.84 13.88
N ALA A 108 3.48 3.45 12.70
CA ALA A 108 4.33 4.60 12.43
C ALA A 108 4.09 5.75 13.42
N ASP A 109 5.17 6.38 13.89
CA ASP A 109 5.13 7.55 14.77
C ASP A 109 4.34 8.69 14.09
N PRO A 110 3.19 9.13 14.66
CA PRO A 110 2.35 10.16 14.06
C PRO A 110 3.06 11.52 13.95
N ALA A 111 4.16 11.77 14.66
CA ALA A 111 4.99 12.97 14.47
C ALA A 111 5.68 13.00 13.09
N LYS A 112 5.98 11.82 12.52
CA LYS A 112 6.55 11.65 11.18
C LYS A 112 5.46 11.41 10.13
N GLY A 113 4.31 10.91 10.58
CA GLY A 113 3.21 10.43 9.76
C GLY A 113 3.49 9.07 9.12
N SER A 114 2.47 8.47 8.51
CA SER A 114 2.57 7.21 7.77
C SER A 114 2.35 7.40 6.27
N ARG A 115 2.72 6.41 5.47
CA ARG A 115 2.40 6.40 4.04
C ARG A 115 0.91 6.23 3.78
N HIS A 116 0.19 5.55 4.69
CA HIS A 116 -1.27 5.52 4.67
C HIS A 116 -1.87 6.91 4.84
N ASN A 117 -1.30 7.79 5.69
CA ASN A 117 -1.79 9.17 5.84
C ASN A 117 -1.59 10.03 4.60
N ARG A 118 -0.80 9.56 3.63
CA ARG A 118 -0.58 10.23 2.34
C ARG A 118 -1.50 9.70 1.23
N GLY A 119 -2.30 8.66 1.53
CA GLY A 119 -3.13 7.94 0.55
C GLY A 119 -2.31 7.13 -0.46
N ALA A 120 -1.06 6.81 -0.11
CA ALA A 120 -0.05 6.25 -1.00
C ALA A 120 0.52 4.93 -0.45
N ALA A 121 -0.25 4.21 0.38
CA ALA A 121 0.05 2.86 0.82
C ALA A 121 -1.22 2.01 0.73
N VAL A 122 -1.03 0.71 0.55
CA VAL A 122 -2.10 -0.30 0.52
C VAL A 122 -1.68 -1.52 1.32
N ASP A 123 -2.64 -2.09 2.04
CA ASP A 123 -2.52 -3.40 2.68
C ASP A 123 -3.38 -4.40 1.94
N VAL A 124 -2.77 -5.38 1.27
CA VAL A 124 -3.48 -6.26 0.32
C VAL A 124 -3.12 -7.73 0.47
N THR A 125 -4.04 -8.58 0.01
CA THR A 125 -3.83 -10.01 -0.21
C THR A 125 -4.41 -10.42 -1.57
N LEU A 126 -4.27 -11.70 -1.91
CA LEU A 126 -4.87 -12.32 -3.09
C LEU A 126 -6.04 -13.21 -2.70
N ILE A 127 -7.06 -13.22 -3.55
CA ILE A 127 -8.19 -14.15 -3.51
C ILE A 127 -8.30 -14.94 -4.81
N ASP A 128 -8.76 -16.17 -4.75
CA ASP A 128 -9.02 -17.00 -5.92
C ASP A 128 -10.35 -16.64 -6.63
N GLY A 129 -10.70 -17.41 -7.66
CA GLY A 129 -11.93 -17.24 -8.43
C GLY A 129 -13.21 -17.38 -7.60
N ASP A 130 -13.16 -18.14 -6.50
CA ASP A 130 -14.27 -18.34 -5.56
C ASP A 130 -14.30 -17.25 -4.47
N GLY A 131 -13.34 -16.32 -4.48
CA GLY A 131 -13.22 -15.24 -3.50
C GLY A 131 -12.57 -15.66 -2.19
N LYS A 132 -11.97 -16.85 -2.13
CA LYS A 132 -11.25 -17.33 -0.95
C LYS A 132 -9.84 -16.73 -0.93
N GLU A 133 -9.43 -16.23 0.23
CA GLU A 133 -8.05 -15.75 0.44
C GLU A 133 -7.03 -16.87 0.19
N LEU A 134 -5.98 -16.53 -0.55
CA LEU A 134 -4.83 -17.39 -0.66
C LEU A 134 -4.09 -17.43 0.67
N ASP A 135 -3.55 -18.60 1.01
CA ASP A 135 -2.70 -18.76 2.19
C ASP A 135 -1.43 -17.92 2.04
N MET A 136 -1.22 -16.98 2.96
CA MET A 136 -0.04 -16.13 3.02
C MET A 136 0.86 -16.50 4.21
N GLY A 137 0.62 -17.63 4.89
CA GLY A 137 1.45 -18.14 5.99
C GLY A 137 1.22 -17.48 7.35
N THR A 138 0.73 -16.24 7.36
CA THR A 138 0.26 -15.52 8.55
C THR A 138 -0.98 -14.70 8.21
N PRO A 139 -1.83 -14.37 9.19
CA PRO A 139 -2.88 -13.37 8.97
C PRO A 139 -2.31 -11.97 8.74
N TYR A 140 -3.16 -11.07 8.23
CA TYR A 140 -2.92 -9.61 8.28
C TYR A 140 -2.77 -9.13 9.74
N ASP A 141 -2.00 -8.07 9.96
CA ASP A 141 -1.61 -7.55 11.29
C ASP A 141 -0.85 -8.58 12.17
N ASP A 142 -0.17 -9.57 11.57
CA ASP A 142 0.77 -10.42 12.30
C ASP A 142 2.09 -9.68 12.53
N PHE A 143 2.27 -9.14 13.72
CA PHE A 143 3.45 -8.36 14.09
C PHE A 143 4.68 -9.20 14.50
N THR A 144 4.78 -10.45 14.03
CA THR A 144 5.96 -11.32 14.23
C THR A 144 6.85 -11.37 12.99
N GLU A 145 8.09 -11.87 13.15
CA GLU A 145 9.02 -12.06 12.03
C GLU A 145 8.47 -13.00 10.94
N ARG A 146 7.45 -13.79 11.24
CA ARG A 146 6.76 -14.67 10.27
C ARG A 146 6.05 -13.89 9.17
N ALA A 147 5.65 -12.64 9.43
CA ALA A 147 5.04 -11.77 8.44
C ALA A 147 6.04 -11.23 7.41
N SER A 148 7.34 -11.29 7.69
CA SER A 148 8.34 -10.86 6.71
C SER A 148 8.28 -11.71 5.44
N PHE A 149 8.43 -11.06 4.28
CA PHE A 149 8.55 -11.78 3.01
C PHE A 149 9.67 -12.83 3.02
N ALA A 150 10.78 -12.55 3.71
CA ALA A 150 11.94 -13.42 3.81
C ALA A 150 11.79 -14.56 4.85
N SER A 151 10.65 -14.64 5.54
CA SER A 151 10.44 -15.68 6.55
C SER A 151 10.55 -17.08 5.95
N LYS A 152 11.33 -17.94 6.61
CA LYS A 152 11.45 -19.36 6.29
C LYS A 152 10.42 -20.22 7.03
N ASP A 153 9.64 -19.62 7.92
CA ASP A 153 8.65 -20.29 8.78
C ASP A 153 7.23 -20.20 8.21
N VAL A 154 7.13 -20.42 6.89
CA VAL A 154 5.89 -20.49 6.12
C VAL A 154 5.97 -21.63 5.11
N SER A 155 4.81 -22.11 4.66
CA SER A 155 4.77 -23.15 3.63
C SER A 155 5.33 -22.62 2.29
N GLU A 156 5.84 -23.53 1.44
CA GLU A 156 6.27 -23.17 0.08
C GLU A 156 5.13 -22.50 -0.72
N LYS A 157 3.90 -23.00 -0.56
CA LYS A 157 2.71 -22.40 -1.18
C LYS A 157 2.49 -20.96 -0.71
N ALA A 158 2.59 -20.70 0.60
CA ALA A 158 2.46 -19.35 1.14
C ALA A 158 3.56 -18.42 0.61
N TYR A 159 4.80 -18.90 0.55
CA TYR A 159 5.91 -18.14 -0.03
C TYR A 159 5.65 -17.80 -1.51
N LEU A 160 5.18 -18.76 -2.32
CA LEU A 160 4.86 -18.53 -3.73
C LEU A 160 3.70 -17.54 -3.92
N ASN A 161 2.69 -17.57 -3.05
CA ASN A 161 1.60 -16.58 -3.05
C ASN A 161 2.11 -15.17 -2.71
N ARG A 162 2.95 -15.05 -1.66
CA ARG A 162 3.62 -13.79 -1.31
C ARG A 162 4.47 -13.28 -2.46
N LYS A 163 5.22 -14.16 -3.12
CA LYS A 163 6.07 -13.84 -4.27
C LYS A 163 5.23 -13.31 -5.45
N LEU A 164 4.15 -13.99 -5.79
CA LEU A 164 3.23 -13.54 -6.84
C LEU A 164 2.68 -12.14 -6.56
N LEU A 165 2.17 -11.92 -5.34
CA LEU A 165 1.67 -10.62 -4.91
C LEU A 165 2.77 -9.56 -5.03
N ARG A 166 3.93 -9.83 -4.42
CA ARG A 166 5.06 -8.91 -4.35
C ARG A 166 5.57 -8.51 -5.74
N GLU A 167 5.83 -9.48 -6.61
CA GLU A 167 6.34 -9.21 -7.96
C GLU A 167 5.33 -8.44 -8.81
N THR A 168 4.04 -8.75 -8.66
CA THR A 168 2.98 -7.99 -9.33
C THR A 168 2.95 -6.55 -8.83
N MET A 169 2.93 -6.33 -7.52
CA MET A 169 2.87 -4.99 -6.95
C MET A 169 4.08 -4.13 -7.36
N ILE A 170 5.29 -4.72 -7.37
CA ILE A 170 6.50 -4.09 -7.90
C ILE A 170 6.33 -3.69 -9.37
N GLN A 171 5.85 -4.61 -10.22
CA GLN A 171 5.65 -4.36 -11.64
C GLN A 171 4.73 -3.15 -11.90
N PHE A 172 3.75 -2.91 -11.02
CA PHE A 172 2.81 -1.80 -11.13
C PHE A 172 3.18 -0.59 -10.27
N GLY A 173 4.42 -0.50 -9.80
CA GLY A 173 4.99 0.71 -9.20
C GLY A 173 4.71 0.85 -7.71
N PHE A 174 4.59 -0.26 -7.00
CA PHE A 174 4.56 -0.28 -5.55
C PHE A 174 5.82 -0.93 -4.97
N ASP A 175 6.36 -0.32 -3.92
CA ASP A 175 7.51 -0.78 -3.16
C ASP A 175 7.03 -1.61 -1.96
N PRO A 176 7.46 -2.89 -1.81
CA PRO A 176 7.04 -3.73 -0.70
C PRO A 176 7.74 -3.36 0.60
N MET A 177 7.06 -3.59 1.73
CA MET A 177 7.72 -3.63 3.03
C MET A 177 8.36 -5.00 3.28
N GLU A 178 9.56 -5.03 3.87
CA GLU A 178 10.24 -6.30 4.14
C GLU A 178 9.67 -7.06 5.33
N THR A 179 9.16 -6.34 6.33
CA THR A 179 8.63 -6.89 7.58
C THR A 179 7.17 -7.33 7.48
N GLU A 180 6.44 -6.84 6.48
CA GLU A 180 5.00 -7.03 6.34
C GLU A 180 4.66 -7.45 4.90
N TRP A 181 4.32 -8.72 4.69
CA TRP A 181 4.05 -9.26 3.34
C TRP A 181 2.88 -8.58 2.61
N TRP A 182 1.98 -7.92 3.34
CA TRP A 182 0.77 -7.28 2.82
C TRP A 182 0.96 -5.81 2.45
N HIS A 183 2.00 -5.15 2.98
CA HIS A 183 2.15 -3.68 2.89
C HIS A 183 2.95 -3.27 1.66
N PHE A 184 2.40 -2.31 0.92
CA PHE A 184 3.02 -1.76 -0.26
C PHE A 184 2.88 -0.23 -0.31
N ASP A 185 4.00 0.47 -0.46
CA ASP A 185 4.05 1.91 -0.67
C ASP A 185 3.98 2.21 -2.17
N PHE A 186 3.12 3.13 -2.60
CA PHE A 186 3.15 3.60 -3.98
C PHE A 186 4.43 4.41 -4.22
N LYS A 187 5.06 4.23 -5.39
CA LYS A 187 6.27 4.98 -5.76
C LYS A 187 6.10 6.48 -5.56
N ASP A 188 7.18 7.16 -5.18
CA ASP A 188 7.19 8.59 -4.88
C ASP A 188 6.21 9.03 -3.78
N TRP A 189 5.81 8.12 -2.87
CA TRP A 189 4.87 8.42 -1.78
C TRP A 189 5.28 9.65 -0.96
N ASN A 190 6.58 9.92 -0.85
CA ASN A 190 7.16 11.02 -0.08
C ASN A 190 6.86 12.39 -0.68
N LYS A 191 6.45 12.45 -1.96
CA LYS A 191 6.02 13.69 -2.64
C LYS A 191 4.59 14.08 -2.30
N PHE A 192 3.76 13.18 -1.75
CA PHE A 192 2.40 13.49 -1.32
C PHE A 192 2.38 14.05 0.09
N GLY A 193 1.58 15.10 0.33
CA GLY A 193 1.35 15.62 1.68
C GLY A 193 0.59 14.63 2.58
N ILE A 194 0.84 14.72 3.89
CA ILE A 194 0.04 14.05 4.93
C ILE A 194 -1.34 14.70 4.94
N LEU A 195 -2.38 13.88 5.03
CA LEU A 195 -3.76 14.30 5.16
C LEU A 195 -4.34 13.89 6.52
N ASP A 196 -5.16 14.78 7.07
CA ASP A 196 -5.97 14.52 8.27
C ASP A 196 -7.45 14.78 8.00
N THR A 197 -7.86 14.60 6.75
CA THR A 197 -9.26 14.75 6.32
C THR A 197 -10.04 13.47 6.61
N GLY A 198 -11.28 13.60 7.07
CA GLY A 198 -12.16 12.46 7.31
C GLY A 198 -12.45 11.62 6.07
N ILE A 199 -12.74 10.34 6.29
CA ILE A 199 -13.19 9.39 5.28
C ILE A 199 -14.72 9.33 5.34
N ASN A 200 -15.44 9.99 4.42
CA ASN A 200 -16.91 9.99 4.37
C ASN A 200 -17.43 9.38 3.04
#